data_AF-Q4C1B1-F1
#
_entry.id   AF-Q4C1B1-F1
#
_cell.length_a   1.000
_cell.length_b   1.000
_cell.length_c   1.000
_cell.angle_alpha   90.00
_cell.angle_beta   90.00
_cell.angle_gamma   90.00
#
_symmetry.space_group_name_H-M   'P 1'
#
loop_
_entity.id
_entity.type
_entity.pdbx_description
1 polymer ?
#
loop_
_entity_poly.entity_id
_entity_poly.type
_entity_poly.pdbx_seq_one_letter_code
_entity_poly.pdbx_strand_id
1 'polypeptide(L)'
;MISNSHITQDINLKRLEELQIHLWGKIQPHGVLFVLDESNLKIVQTSSNTKQFFGIIPQEIVNLTLDDIFDSFQIEQLKIGLENNNLDFINPTKLWARVDGDNYVIFDGVFHRNGEGFLILELEPSYFSRKYPLFKFLSPSESIY
;
A
#
# COMPACT_ATOMS: atom_id res chain seq x y z
N MET A 1 4.26 30.51 -48.41
CA MET A 1 4.53 29.08 -48.19
C MET A 1 5.76 28.97 -47.31
N ILE A 2 5.59 28.77 -46.00
CA ILE A 2 6.70 28.52 -45.07
C ILE A 2 6.54 27.08 -44.60
N SER A 3 7.46 26.22 -45.01
CA SER A 3 7.51 24.81 -44.64
C SER A 3 8.00 24.68 -43.20
N ASN A 4 7.08 24.36 -42.28
CA ASN A 4 7.43 23.89 -40.95
C ASN A 4 8.11 22.52 -41.07
N SER A 5 9.44 22.49 -40.96
CA SER A 5 10.18 21.25 -40.78
C SER A 5 9.96 20.77 -39.35
N HIS A 6 9.34 19.60 -39.21
CA HIS A 6 9.19 18.89 -37.96
C HIS A 6 10.57 18.54 -37.41
N ILE A 7 11.05 19.30 -36.42
CA ILE A 7 12.18 18.91 -35.59
C ILE A 7 11.64 17.98 -34.51
N THR A 8 11.27 16.76 -34.92
CA THR A 8 11.25 15.64 -33.98
C THR A 8 12.68 15.15 -33.98
N GLN A 9 13.52 15.74 -33.14
CA GLN A 9 14.81 15.13 -32.79
C GLN A 9 14.51 13.67 -32.49
N ASP A 10 15.22 12.75 -33.14
CA ASP A 10 15.34 11.35 -32.78
C ASP A 10 15.60 11.28 -31.27
N ILE A 11 14.52 11.21 -30.50
CA ILE A 11 14.55 10.86 -29.09
C ILE A 11 15.13 9.46 -29.16
N ASN A 12 16.36 9.29 -28.70
CA ASN A 12 17.10 8.05 -28.81
C ASN A 12 16.33 6.94 -28.06
N LEU A 13 15.41 6.27 -28.77
CA LEU A 13 14.43 5.31 -28.24
C LEU A 13 15.13 4.16 -27.51
N LYS A 14 16.33 3.78 -27.98
CA LYS A 14 17.20 2.80 -27.29
C LYS A 14 17.52 3.22 -25.86
N ARG A 15 17.80 4.50 -25.63
CA ARG A 15 18.08 5.01 -24.29
C ARG A 15 16.86 4.95 -23.38
N LEU A 16 15.63 5.02 -23.92
CA LEU A 16 14.39 4.86 -23.15
C LEU A 16 14.15 3.37 -22.81
N GLU A 17 14.42 2.46 -23.75
CA GLU A 17 14.33 1.00 -23.56
C GLU A 17 15.35 0.48 -22.54
N GLU A 18 16.54 1.09 -22.47
CA GLU A 18 17.60 0.75 -21.53
C GLU A 18 17.43 1.37 -20.13
N LEU A 19 16.43 2.24 -19.92
CA LEU A 19 16.15 2.76 -18.58
C LEU A 19 15.64 1.64 -17.69
N GLN A 20 16.46 1.26 -16.71
CA GLN A 20 16.08 0.39 -15.62
C GLN A 20 15.23 1.17 -14.61
N ILE A 21 14.05 1.65 -15.05
CA ILE A 21 13.10 2.38 -14.20
C ILE A 21 12.69 1.56 -12.96
N HIS A 22 12.76 0.23 -13.06
CA HIS A 22 12.54 -0.70 -11.95
C HIS A 22 13.60 -0.61 -10.83
N LEU A 23 14.77 -0.03 -11.09
CA LEU A 23 15.80 0.25 -10.07
C LEU A 23 15.66 1.63 -9.42
N TRP A 24 14.78 2.48 -9.94
CA TRP A 24 14.51 3.76 -9.30
C TRP A 24 13.67 3.47 -8.07
N GLY A 25 14.33 3.20 -6.94
CA GLY A 25 13.74 2.99 -5.61
C GLY A 25 13.03 4.21 -5.02
N LYS A 26 12.44 5.05 -5.88
CA LYS A 26 11.58 6.17 -5.54
C LYS A 26 10.15 5.78 -5.87
N ILE A 27 9.39 5.46 -4.82
CA ILE A 27 7.94 5.32 -4.95
C ILE A 27 7.31 6.69 -5.17
N GLN A 28 6.12 6.72 -5.78
CA GLN A 28 5.31 7.92 -5.77
C GLN A 28 4.95 8.27 -4.31
N PRO A 29 5.04 9.54 -3.88
CA PRO A 29 4.98 9.90 -2.46
C PRO A 29 3.56 9.86 -1.87
N HIS A 30 2.54 9.50 -2.66
CA HIS A 30 1.14 9.50 -2.24
C HIS A 30 0.74 8.24 -1.47
N GLY A 31 1.51 7.16 -1.54
CA GLY A 31 1.27 5.91 -0.83
C GLY A 31 2.47 5.41 -0.04
N VAL A 32 2.30 4.26 0.61
CA VAL A 32 3.37 3.53 1.32
C VAL A 32 3.55 2.17 0.67
N LEU A 33 4.78 1.68 0.64
CA LEU A 33 5.10 0.34 0.17
C LEU A 33 5.70 -0.48 1.32
N PHE A 34 5.24 -1.72 1.46
CA PHE A 34 5.82 -2.72 2.35
C PHE A 34 6.28 -3.94 1.53
N VAL A 35 7.48 -4.42 1.84
CA VAL A 35 7.93 -5.76 1.44
C VAL A 35 7.75 -6.67 2.65
N LEU A 36 7.11 -7.82 2.43
CA LEU A 36 6.64 -8.71 3.49
C LEU A 36 7.36 -10.06 3.44
N ASP A 37 7.70 -10.57 4.62
CA ASP A 37 7.97 -12.00 4.82
C ASP A 37 6.63 -12.74 4.84
N GLU A 38 6.39 -13.66 3.89
CA GLU A 38 5.10 -14.34 3.76
C GLU A 38 4.76 -15.26 4.94
N SER A 39 5.75 -15.72 5.72
CA SER A 39 5.52 -16.69 6.81
C SER A 39 4.70 -16.10 7.96
N ASN A 40 4.84 -14.80 8.20
CA ASN A 40 4.21 -14.09 9.32
C ASN A 40 3.77 -12.66 8.99
N LEU A 41 3.85 -12.26 7.71
CA LEU A 41 3.56 -10.91 7.23
C LEU A 41 4.37 -9.83 7.95
N LYS A 42 5.63 -10.15 8.30
CA LYS A 42 6.57 -9.19 8.86
C LYS A 42 7.07 -8.24 7.78
N ILE A 43 7.10 -6.95 8.09
CA ILE A 43 7.66 -5.93 7.22
C ILE A 43 9.19 -6.03 7.26
N VAL A 44 9.78 -6.41 6.13
CA VAL A 44 11.24 -6.52 5.95
C VAL A 44 11.82 -5.30 5.27
N GLN A 45 11.04 -4.59 4.46
CA GLN A 45 11.41 -3.30 3.89
C GLN A 45 10.18 -2.39 3.77
N THR A 46 10.43 -1.08 3.72
CA THR A 46 9.37 -0.08 3.55
C THR A 46 9.89 1.18 2.86
N SER A 47 8.98 1.96 2.30
CA SER A 47 9.28 3.31 1.81
C SER A 47 9.59 4.29 2.95
N SER A 48 10.30 5.37 2.63
CA SER A 48 10.80 6.32 3.65
C SER A 48 9.74 7.23 4.27
N ASN A 49 8.51 7.21 3.76
CA ASN A 49 7.42 8.14 4.08
C ASN A 49 6.40 7.59 5.09
N THR A 50 6.67 6.45 5.74
CA THR A 50 5.73 5.81 6.68
C THR A 50 5.29 6.74 7.80
N LYS A 51 6.18 7.61 8.30
CA LYS A 51 5.85 8.56 9.38
C LYS A 51 4.70 9.50 8.99
N GLN A 52 4.58 9.85 7.71
CA GLN A 52 3.52 10.72 7.22
C GLN A 52 2.13 10.07 7.33
N PHE A 53 2.06 8.75 7.19
CA PHE A 53 0.80 8.01 7.10
C PHE A 53 0.44 7.29 8.39
N PHE A 54 1.43 6.73 9.09
CA PHE A 54 1.25 5.92 10.29
C PHE A 54 1.72 6.62 11.57
N GLY A 55 2.47 7.74 11.47
CA GLY A 55 3.17 8.33 12.61
C GLY A 55 4.45 7.59 13.03
N ILE A 56 4.74 6.43 12.42
CA ILE A 56 5.86 5.53 12.76
C ILE A 56 7.00 5.72 11.75
N ILE A 57 8.24 5.88 12.22
CA ILE A 57 9.41 6.00 11.32
C ILE A 57 9.75 4.67 10.65
N PRO A 58 10.35 4.69 9.44
CA PRO A 58 10.69 3.46 8.70
C PRO A 58 11.52 2.44 9.50
N GLN A 59 12.39 2.91 10.40
CA GLN A 59 13.24 2.04 11.20
C GLN A 59 12.47 1.25 12.27
N GLU A 60 11.37 1.82 12.77
CA GLU A 60 10.51 1.19 13.78
C GLU A 60 9.46 0.29 13.14
N ILE A 61 8.97 0.66 11.95
CA ILE A 61 7.96 -0.11 11.23
C ILE A 61 8.56 -1.39 10.63
N VAL A 62 9.85 -1.36 10.26
CA VAL A 62 10.60 -2.55 9.90
C VAL A 62 10.75 -3.42 11.14
N ASN A 63 10.40 -4.71 11.01
CA ASN A 63 10.22 -5.71 12.07
C ASN A 63 8.84 -5.79 12.73
N LEU A 64 7.93 -4.86 12.44
CA LEU A 64 6.52 -5.05 12.78
C LEU A 64 5.87 -6.04 11.80
N THR A 65 4.84 -6.72 12.27
CA THR A 65 3.93 -7.49 11.43
C THR A 65 2.77 -6.62 10.96
N LEU A 66 2.05 -7.05 9.93
CA LEU A 66 0.83 -6.36 9.55
C LEU A 66 -0.22 -6.30 10.69
N ASP A 67 -0.24 -7.31 11.58
CA ASP A 67 -1.11 -7.35 12.76
C ASP A 67 -0.77 -6.27 13.81
N ASP A 68 0.46 -5.74 13.80
CA ASP A 68 0.87 -4.63 14.69
C ASP A 68 0.39 -3.26 14.17
N ILE A 69 0.07 -3.16 12.88
CA ILE A 69 -0.30 -1.91 12.19
C ILE A 69 -1.80 -1.84 11.90
N PHE A 70 -2.39 -2.95 11.50
CA PHE A 70 -3.79 -3.08 11.11
C PHE A 70 -4.50 -4.05 12.07
N ASP A 71 -5.79 -3.83 12.32
CA ASP A 71 -6.57 -4.73 13.17
C ASP A 71 -6.50 -6.19 12.67
N SER A 72 -6.30 -7.13 13.60
CA SER A 72 -6.05 -8.55 13.30
C SER A 72 -7.15 -9.20 12.45
N PHE A 73 -8.40 -8.78 12.61
CA PHE A 73 -9.52 -9.25 11.78
C PHE A 73 -9.28 -9.03 10.27
N GLN A 74 -8.66 -7.90 9.91
CA GLN A 74 -8.31 -7.61 8.52
C GLN A 74 -7.23 -8.56 8.02
N ILE A 75 -6.25 -8.86 8.87
CA ILE A 75 -5.09 -9.67 8.52
C ILE A 75 -5.46 -11.15 8.38
N GLU A 76 -6.38 -11.66 9.19
CA GLU A 76 -6.91 -13.02 9.05
C GLU A 76 -7.54 -13.25 7.67
N GLN A 77 -8.33 -12.30 7.16
CA GLN A 77 -8.92 -12.39 5.82
C GLN A 77 -7.84 -12.39 4.72
N LEU A 78 -6.78 -11.58 4.90
CA LEU A 78 -5.66 -11.56 3.98
C LEU A 78 -4.88 -12.88 3.96
N LYS A 79 -4.63 -13.46 5.14
CA LYS A 79 -3.94 -14.76 5.27
C LYS A 79 -4.67 -15.85 4.48
N ILE A 80 -6.00 -15.90 4.54
CA ILE A 80 -6.82 -16.84 3.76
C ILE A 80 -6.60 -16.65 2.24
N GLY A 81 -6.58 -15.42 1.76
CA GLY A 81 -6.34 -15.14 0.34
C GLY A 81 -4.92 -15.48 -0.13
N LEU A 82 -3.93 -15.19 0.73
CA LEU A 82 -2.52 -15.47 0.47
C LEU A 82 -2.22 -16.98 0.44
N GLU A 83 -2.80 -17.77 1.35
CA GLU A 83 -2.67 -19.23 1.39
C GLU A 83 -3.20 -19.90 0.12
N ASN A 84 -4.28 -19.37 -0.45
CA ASN A 84 -4.85 -19.85 -1.72
C ASN A 84 -4.09 -19.35 -2.96
N ASN A 85 -3.00 -18.61 -2.76
CA ASN A 85 -2.19 -17.97 -3.80
C ASN A 85 -3.03 -17.16 -4.82
N ASN A 86 -4.12 -16.55 -4.35
CA ASN A 86 -5.07 -15.82 -5.17
C ASN A 86 -5.09 -14.34 -4.76
N LEU A 87 -4.10 -13.59 -5.25
CA LEU A 87 -3.99 -12.16 -4.95
C LEU A 87 -5.14 -11.35 -5.55
N ASP A 88 -5.69 -11.78 -6.69
CA ASP A 88 -6.85 -11.12 -7.33
C ASP A 88 -8.10 -11.16 -6.44
N PHE A 89 -8.24 -12.17 -5.58
CA PHE A 89 -9.35 -12.26 -4.64
C PHE A 89 -9.27 -11.23 -3.51
N ILE A 90 -8.06 -10.87 -3.07
CA ILE A 90 -7.84 -9.91 -1.99
C ILE A 90 -7.57 -8.49 -2.50
N ASN A 91 -7.42 -8.30 -3.80
CA ASN A 91 -7.10 -7.00 -4.38
C ASN A 91 -8.31 -6.34 -5.07
N PRO A 92 -8.48 -5.01 -4.90
CA PRO A 92 -7.92 -4.20 -3.83
C PRO A 92 -8.60 -4.54 -2.49
N THR A 93 -7.86 -4.44 -1.38
CA THR A 93 -8.41 -4.58 -0.02
C THR A 93 -8.51 -3.21 0.66
N LYS A 94 -9.48 -3.05 1.57
CA LYS A 94 -9.51 -1.89 2.47
C LYS A 94 -8.75 -2.24 3.74
N LEU A 95 -7.75 -1.42 4.07
CA LEU A 95 -6.97 -1.57 5.29
C LEU A 95 -7.06 -0.30 6.13
N TRP A 96 -7.41 -0.42 7.42
CA TRP A 96 -7.42 0.70 8.36
C TRP A 96 -6.37 0.51 9.45
N ALA A 97 -5.59 1.57 9.67
CA ALA A 97 -4.56 1.61 10.70
C ALA A 97 -4.87 2.72 11.71
N ARG A 98 -4.65 2.44 12.98
CA ARG A 98 -4.81 3.40 14.07
C ARG A 98 -3.56 4.28 14.17
N VAL A 99 -3.72 5.60 14.07
CA VAL A 99 -2.59 6.54 14.07
C VAL A 99 -2.41 7.27 15.41
N ASP A 100 -3.50 7.67 16.05
CA ASP A 100 -3.48 8.38 17.33
C ASP A 100 -4.85 8.29 18.02
N GLY A 101 -4.91 7.68 19.20
CA GLY A 101 -6.18 7.44 19.92
C GLY A 101 -7.20 6.72 19.04
N ASP A 102 -8.39 7.30 18.88
CA ASP A 102 -9.47 6.77 18.01
C ASP A 102 -9.40 7.28 16.56
N ASN A 103 -8.28 7.87 16.14
CA ASN A 103 -8.08 8.30 14.76
C ASN A 103 -7.50 7.16 13.91
N TYR A 104 -8.11 6.96 12.74
CA TYR A 104 -7.72 5.94 11.78
C TYR A 104 -7.48 6.55 10.41
N VAL A 105 -6.53 5.97 9.70
CA VAL A 105 -6.32 6.17 8.27
C VAL A 105 -6.79 4.92 7.53
N ILE A 106 -7.42 5.10 6.37
CA ILE A 106 -7.90 4.00 5.53
C ILE A 106 -7.08 4.02 4.24
N PHE A 107 -6.66 2.84 3.80
CA PHE A 107 -5.94 2.60 2.57
C PHE A 107 -6.71 1.67 1.64
N ASP A 108 -6.53 1.88 0.35
CA ASP A 108 -6.65 0.88 -0.68
C ASP A 108 -5.31 0.13 -0.77
N GLY A 109 -5.33 -1.15 -0.41
CA GLY A 109 -4.17 -2.03 -0.41
C GLY A 109 -4.14 -2.93 -1.64
N VAL A 110 -3.00 -3.02 -2.30
CA VAL A 110 -2.77 -3.92 -3.43
C VAL A 110 -1.56 -4.79 -3.15
N PHE A 111 -1.79 -6.11 -3.11
CA PHE A 111 -0.76 -7.13 -3.00
C PHE A 111 -0.27 -7.55 -4.37
N HIS A 112 1.04 -7.65 -4.56
CA HIS A 112 1.61 -8.30 -5.73
C HIS A 112 2.93 -8.97 -5.37
N ARG A 113 3.45 -9.81 -6.28
CA ARG A 113 4.80 -10.35 -6.16
C ARG A 113 5.67 -9.77 -7.26
N ASN A 114 6.87 -9.33 -6.90
CA ASN A 114 7.82 -8.87 -7.91
C ASN A 114 8.48 -10.06 -8.63
N GLY A 115 9.35 -9.78 -9.61
CA GLY A 115 10.04 -10.82 -10.38
C GLY A 115 10.97 -11.73 -9.57
N GLU A 116 11.34 -11.34 -8.35
CA GLU A 116 12.15 -12.14 -7.41
C GLU A 116 11.28 -12.93 -6.43
N GLY A 117 9.95 -12.79 -6.50
CA GLY A 117 8.98 -13.52 -5.67
C GLY A 117 8.68 -12.86 -4.33
N PHE A 118 9.18 -11.66 -4.04
CA PHE A 118 8.85 -10.96 -2.79
C PHE A 118 7.41 -10.48 -2.80
N LEU A 119 6.68 -10.73 -1.71
CA LEU A 119 5.36 -10.18 -1.48
C LEU A 119 5.46 -8.68 -1.16
N ILE A 120 4.76 -7.88 -1.95
CA ILE A 120 4.71 -6.43 -1.84
C ILE A 120 3.26 -6.03 -1.57
N LEU A 121 3.09 -5.14 -0.60
CA LEU A 121 1.84 -4.45 -0.31
C LEU A 121 2.03 -2.96 -0.60
N GLU A 122 1.28 -2.44 -1.57
CA GLU A 122 1.17 -1.02 -1.85
C GLU A 122 -0.09 -0.46 -1.21
N LEU A 123 0.04 0.66 -0.52
CA LEU A 123 -1.02 1.30 0.25
C LEU A 123 -1.24 2.72 -0.24
N GLU A 124 -2.38 2.95 -0.86
CA GLU A 124 -2.81 4.29 -1.25
C GLU A 124 -3.88 4.78 -0.28
N PRO A 125 -3.77 5.99 0.29
CA PRO A 125 -4.81 6.54 1.15
C PRO A 125 -6.14 6.60 0.41
N SER A 126 -7.15 5.97 0.99
CA SER A 126 -8.48 6.02 0.42
C SER A 126 -9.09 7.38 0.75
N TYR A 127 -9.21 8.27 -0.23
CA TYR A 127 -9.74 9.63 -0.04
C TYR A 127 -11.24 9.68 0.31
N PHE A 128 -11.87 8.54 0.61
CA PHE A 128 -13.21 8.47 1.21
C PHE A 128 -13.20 8.76 2.72
N SER A 129 -12.96 10.02 3.10
CA SER A 129 -13.85 10.81 3.97
C SER A 129 -13.16 12.08 4.48
N ARG A 130 -13.50 13.21 3.85
CA ARG A 130 -13.54 14.48 4.57
C ARG A 130 -14.63 14.33 5.64
N LYS A 131 -14.23 14.32 6.92
CA LYS A 131 -15.09 14.53 8.11
C LYS A 131 -16.37 13.66 8.17
N TYR A 132 -16.26 12.36 8.36
CA TYR A 132 -17.32 11.62 9.07
C TYR A 132 -16.68 10.56 9.97
N PRO A 133 -17.00 10.53 11.28
CA PRO A 133 -16.56 9.44 12.14
C PRO A 133 -17.23 8.15 11.63
N LEU A 134 -16.43 7.26 11.02
CA LEU A 134 -16.87 5.93 10.57
C LEU A 134 -17.38 5.05 11.73
N PHE A 135 -17.13 5.43 12.99
CA PHE A 135 -17.49 4.65 14.18
C PHE A 135 -18.98 4.64 14.54
N LYS A 136 -19.88 5.25 13.77
CA LYS A 136 -21.33 5.20 14.09
C LYS A 136 -22.07 3.95 13.59
N PHE A 137 -21.43 3.11 12.77
CA PHE A 137 -22.12 1.98 12.12
C PHE A 137 -21.70 0.58 12.61
N LEU A 138 -20.73 0.48 13.52
CA LEU A 138 -20.25 -0.80 14.06
C LEU A 138 -20.51 -0.96 15.57
N SER A 139 -21.50 -0.26 16.12
CA SER A 139 -22.04 -0.64 17.42
C SER A 139 -23.04 -1.78 17.21
N PRO A 140 -22.84 -2.97 17.79
CA PRO A 140 -23.91 -3.97 17.88
C PRO A 140 -25.06 -3.30 18.61
N SER A 141 -26.24 -3.31 17.99
CA SER A 141 -27.47 -2.81 18.59
C SER A 141 -27.60 -3.33 20.02
N GLU A 142 -27.61 -2.43 21.00
CA GLU A 142 -28.02 -2.74 22.36
C GLU A 142 -29.37 -3.46 22.28
N SER A 143 -29.37 -4.73 22.68
CA SER A 143 -30.58 -5.52 22.81
C SER A 143 -31.35 -4.94 23.99
N ILE A 144 -32.46 -4.29 23.69
CA ILE A 144 -33.42 -3.80 24.69
C ILE A 144 -34.14 -5.05 25.23
N TYR A 145 -33.90 -5.36 26.51
CA TYR A 145 -34.83 -6.09 27.36
C TYR A 145 -35.44 -5.11 28.36
#